data_AF-A0A844ELA7-F1
#
_entry.id   AF-A0A844ELA7-F1
#
_cell.length_a   1.000
_cell.length_b   1.000
_cell.length_c   1.000
_cell.angle_alpha   90.00
_cell.angle_beta   90.00
_cell.angle_gamma   90.00
#
_symmetry.space_group_name_H-M   'P 1'
#
loop_
_entity.id
_entity.type
_entity.pdbx_description
1 polymer ?
#
loop_
_entity_poly.entity_id
_entity_poly.type
_entity_poly.pdbx_seq_one_letter_code
_entity_poly.pdbx_strand_id
1 'polypeptide(L)' 'MSIIVSAIGQGLTWGIVGIGLFLTFRILDFPDMTVEGTFPMGAAACVAAIYSGASPLVATLIAFIAGMLAGLVTG' A
#
# COMPACT_ATOMS: atom_id res chain seq x y z
N MET A 1 21.72 5.87 -17.26
CA MET A 1 21.19 4.49 -17.28
C MET A 1 20.45 4.10 -16.00
N SER A 2 20.94 4.46 -14.81
CA SER A 2 20.31 4.06 -13.52
C SER A 2 18.91 4.62 -13.28
N ILE A 3 18.66 5.87 -13.66
CA ILE A 3 17.37 6.55 -13.45
C ILE A 3 16.25 5.86 -14.22
N ILE A 4 16.51 5.41 -15.46
CA ILE A 4 15.50 4.76 -16.30
C ILE A 4 15.06 3.42 -15.67
N VAL A 5 16.02 2.61 -15.21
CA VAL A 5 15.72 1.31 -14.57
C VAL A 5 14.98 1.52 -13.24
N SER A 6 15.40 2.49 -12.43
CA SER A 6 14.73 2.84 -11.17
C SER A 6 13.29 3.33 -11.40
N ALA A 7 13.10 4.22 -12.37
CA ALA A 7 11.78 4.78 -12.69
C ALA A 7 10.81 3.69 -13.16
N ILE A 8 11.28 2.77 -14.02
CA ILE A 8 10.47 1.65 -14.48
C ILE A 8 10.13 0.71 -13.31
N GLY A 9 11.11 0.37 -12.45
CA GLY A 9 10.89 -0.49 -11.29
C GLY A 9 9.87 0.10 -10.30
N GLN A 10 10.00 1.38 -9.99
CA GLN A 10 9.03 2.10 -9.15
C GLN A 10 7.66 2.15 -9.83
N GLY A 11 7.58 2.45 -11.13
CA GLY A 11 6.34 2.48 -11.89
C GLY A 11 5.59 1.15 -11.90
N LEU A 12 6.32 0.03 -12.06
CA LEU A 12 5.73 -1.31 -11.97
C LEU A 12 5.20 -1.61 -10.56
N THR A 13 5.90 -1.16 -9.53
CA THR A 13 5.45 -1.33 -8.13
C THR A 13 4.21 -0.50 -7.83
N TRP A 14 4.18 0.76 -8.30
CA TRP A 14 3.03 1.66 -8.18
C TRP A 14 1.82 1.24 -9.03
N GLY A 15 2.03 0.44 -10.10
CA GLY A 15 0.95 -0.06 -10.95
C GLY A 15 -0.12 -0.87 -10.18
N ILE A 16 0.28 -1.59 -9.13
CA ILE A 16 -0.65 -2.35 -8.27
C ILE A 16 -1.61 -1.40 -7.53
N VAL A 17 -1.12 -0.25 -7.07
CA VAL A 17 -1.95 0.79 -6.42
C VAL A 17 -2.97 1.35 -7.41
N GLY A 18 -2.54 1.60 -8.65
CA GLY A 18 -3.43 2.06 -9.72
C GLY A 18 -4.57 1.08 -10.04
N ILE A 19 -4.32 -0.23 -9.98
CA ILE A 19 -5.36 -1.26 -10.15
C ILE A 19 -6.38 -1.19 -9.00
N GLY A 20 -5.91 -1.03 -7.75
CA GLY A 20 -6.79 -0.88 -6.59
C GLY A 20 -7.70 0.33 -6.72
N LEU A 21 -7.15 1.47 -7.14
CA LEU A 21 -7.91 2.70 -7.39
C LEU A 21 -8.94 2.50 -8.51
N PHE A 22 -8.54 1.88 -9.63
CA PHE A 22 -9.43 1.65 -10.76
C PHE A 22 -10.63 0.75 -10.40
N LEU A 23 -10.40 -0.28 -9.57
CA LEU A 23 -11.46 -1.20 -9.15
C LEU A 23 -12.57 -0.48 -8.38
N THR A 24 -12.24 0.48 -7.51
CA THR A 24 -13.27 1.21 -6.75
C THR A 24 -14.11 2.09 -7.66
N PHE A 25 -13.49 2.83 -8.58
CA PHE A 25 -14.20 3.61 -9.60
C PHE A 25 -15.09 2.76 -10.52
N ARG A 26 -14.65 1.54 -10.84
CA ARG A 26 -15.36 0.65 -11.78
C ARG A 26 -16.49 -0.14 -11.12
N ILE A 27 -16.34 -0.52 -9.86
CA ILE A 27 -17.27 -1.42 -9.16
C ILE A 27 -18.22 -0.65 -8.23
N LEU A 28 -17.71 0.34 -7.48
CA LEU A 28 -18.52 1.09 -6.52
C LEU A 28 -19.16 2.35 -7.11
N ASP A 29 -18.78 2.77 -8.33
CA ASP A 29 -19.30 3.97 -9.01
C ASP A 29 -19.12 5.29 -8.20
N PHE A 30 -18.22 5.32 -7.22
CA PHE A 30 -17.83 6.54 -6.48
C PHE A 30 -16.31 6.62 -6.24
N PRO A 31 -15.74 7.83 -6.06
CA PRO A 31 -14.32 8.02 -5.77
C PRO A 31 -13.97 7.57 -4.35
N ASP A 32 -13.71 6.27 -4.18
CA ASP A 32 -13.20 5.73 -2.92
C ASP A 32 -11.70 6.05 -2.77
N MET A 33 -11.40 7.03 -1.91
CA MET A 33 -10.03 7.44 -1.58
C MET A 33 -9.38 6.55 -0.49
N THR A 34 -10.07 5.50 -0.03
CA THR A 34 -9.55 4.55 0.98
C THR A 34 -8.21 3.95 0.55
N VAL A 35 -8.06 3.63 -0.74
CA VAL A 35 -6.81 3.06 -1.29
C VAL A 35 -5.62 4.02 -1.14
N GLU A 36 -5.84 5.33 -1.31
CA GLU A 36 -4.79 6.36 -1.14
C GLU A 36 -4.32 6.47 0.32
N GLY A 37 -5.22 6.29 1.29
CA GLY A 37 -4.90 6.39 2.71
C GLY A 37 -4.35 5.10 3.33
N THR A 38 -4.87 3.94 2.92
CA THR A 38 -4.52 2.63 3.51
C THR A 38 -3.14 2.13 3.06
N PHE A 39 -2.71 2.47 1.84
CA PHE A 39 -1.38 2.11 1.33
C PHE A 39 -0.22 2.73 2.13
N PRO A 40 -0.14 4.05 2.35
CA PRO A 40 0.90 4.66 3.18
C PRO A 40 0.78 4.25 4.66
N MET A 41 -0.42 3.95 5.16
CA MET A 41 -0.60 3.40 6.51
C MET A 41 0.10 2.04 6.67
N GLY A 42 -0.05 1.14 5.71
CA GLY A 42 0.68 -0.14 5.69
C GLY A 42 2.19 0.05 5.63
N ALA A 43 2.67 0.99 4.81
CA ALA A 43 4.10 1.33 4.74
C ALA A 43 4.63 1.88 6.07
N ALA A 44 3.90 2.79 6.71
CA ALA A 44 4.24 3.35 8.02
C ALA A 44 4.30 2.27 9.10
N ALA A 45 3.33 1.35 9.12
CA ALA A 45 3.31 0.22 10.05
C ALA A 45 4.50 -0.73 9.84
N CYS A 46 4.85 -1.02 8.58
CA CYS A 46 6.02 -1.84 8.23
C CYS A 46 7.32 -1.20 8.75
N VAL A 47 7.52 0.09 8.45
CA VAL A 47 8.72 0.84 8.84
C VAL A 47 8.81 0.96 10.37
N ALA A 48 7.70 1.25 11.04
CA ALA A 48 7.65 1.30 12.50
C ALA A 48 8.00 -0.04 13.13
N ALA A 49 7.49 -1.15 12.59
CA ALA A 49 7.81 -2.50 13.05
C ALA A 49 9.29 -2.84 12.86
N ILE A 50 9.86 -2.54 11.69
CA ILE A 50 11.29 -2.75 11.42
C ILE A 50 12.15 -1.89 12.36
N TYR A 51 11.77 -0.62 12.56
CA TYR A 51 12.48 0.28 13.48
C TYR A 51 12.45 -0.22 14.92
N SER A 52 11.36 -0.89 15.33
CA SER A 52 11.23 -1.52 16.65
C SER A 52 11.99 -2.86 16.79
N GLY A 53 12.73 -3.31 15.76
CA GLY A 53 13.52 -4.53 15.78
C GLY A 53 12.77 -5.80 15.32
N ALA A 54 11.58 -5.66 14.74
CA ALA A 54 10.87 -6.80 14.16
C ALA A 54 11.58 -7.31 12.89
N SER A 55 11.51 -8.62 12.63
CA SER A 55 12.04 -9.19 11.40
C SER A 55 11.23 -8.69 10.18
N PRO A 56 11.84 -8.57 8.99
CA PRO A 56 11.16 -8.07 7.80
C PRO A 56 9.87 -8.84 7.46
N LEU A 57 9.86 -10.14 7.73
CA LEU A 57 8.71 -11.03 7.51
C LEU A 57 7.55 -10.76 8.49
N VAL A 58 7.86 -10.44 9.74
CA VAL A 58 6.85 -10.09 10.74
C VAL A 58 6.34 -8.67 10.49
N ALA A 59 7.22 -7.75 10.11
CA ALA A 59 6.85 -6.39 9.76
C ALA A 59 5.90 -6.32 8.56
N THR A 60 6.09 -7.14 7.53
CA THR A 60 5.17 -7.22 6.38
C THR A 60 3.81 -7.80 6.77
N LEU A 61 3.77 -8.78 7.67
CA LEU A 61 2.51 -9.29 8.23
C LEU A 61 1.75 -8.22 9.03
N ILE A 62 2.46 -7.45 9.86
CA ILE A 62 1.89 -6.33 10.61
C ILE A 62 1.34 -5.27 9.65
N ALA A 63 2.10 -4.92 8.61
CA ALA A 63 1.67 -3.97 7.58
C ALA A 63 0.41 -4.41 6.85
N PHE A 64 0.31 -5.70 6.53
CA PHE A 64 -0.86 -6.30 5.89
C PHE A 64 -2.10 -6.19 6.79
N ILE A 65 -1.98 -6.58 8.06
CA ILE A 65 -3.08 -6.50 9.03
C ILE A 65 -3.49 -5.04 9.26
N ALA A 66 -2.54 -4.12 9.42
CA ALA A 66 -2.80 -2.71 9.60
C ALA A 66 -3.55 -2.10 8.39
N GLY A 67 -3.15 -2.48 7.17
CA GLY A 67 -3.84 -2.07 5.94
C GLY A 67 -5.27 -2.61 5.86
N MET A 68 -5.48 -3.88 6.20
CA MET A 68 -6.82 -4.48 6.25
C MET A 68 -7.73 -3.79 7.27
N LEU A 69 -7.22 -3.51 8.47
CA LEU A 69 -7.99 -2.83 9.52
C LEU A 69 -8.32 -1.40 9.11
N ALA A 70 -7.37 -0.67 8.53
CA ALA A 70 -7.61 0.67 8.03
C ALA A 70 -8.67 0.66 6.91
N GLY A 71 -8.61 -0.29 5.98
CA GLY A 71 -9.63 -0.48 4.94
C GLY A 71 -11.01 -0.82 5.50
N LEU A 72 -11.09 -1.67 6.54
CA LEU A 72 -12.36 -2.02 7.19
C LEU A 72 -13.00 -0.84 7.92
N VAL A 73 -12.21 0.12 8.41
CA VAL A 73 -12.73 1.33 9.07
C VAL A 73 -13.21 2.38 8.06
N THR A 74 -12.65 2.38 6.85
CA THR A 74 -12.85 3.46 5.86
C THR A 74 -13.75 3.09 4.69
N GLY A 75 -13.85 1.81 4.32
CA GLY A 75 -14.76 1.30 3.29
C GLY A 75 -16.14 0.95 3.84
#